data_AF-A0A4Q5RS51-F1
#
_entry.id   AF-A0A4Q5RS51-F1
#
_cell.length_a   1.000
_cell.length_b   1.000
_cell.length_c   1.000
_cell.angle_alpha   90.00
_cell.angle_beta   90.00
_cell.angle_gamma   90.00
#
_symmetry.space_group_name_H-M   'P 1'
#
loop_
_entity.id
_entity.type
_entity.pdbx_description
1 polymer ?
#
loop_
_entity_poly.entity_id
_entity_poly.type
_entity_poly.pdbx_seq_one_letter_code
_entity_poly.pdbx_strand_id
1 'polypeptide(L)'
;MEERKIISNRVEDALNSLDGIQKASPGPFFYTRVMARMEAEPQNLWESVTAFLTRPYVIASVISFILLLNATAIFRSDADESLSQQSDISMVDEYKIASTSFYDYSNSEP
;
A
#
# COMPACT_ATOMS: atom_id res chain seq x y z
N MET A 1 70.88 29.91 -28.95
CA MET A 1 69.99 29.44 -30.05
C MET A 1 69.26 28.15 -29.70
N GLU A 2 69.86 27.24 -28.93
CA GLU A 2 69.21 25.98 -28.50
C GLU A 2 67.94 26.17 -27.65
N GLU A 3 67.94 27.08 -26.66
CA GLU A 3 66.77 27.27 -25.79
C GLU A 3 65.50 27.67 -26.53
N ARG A 4 65.60 28.54 -27.55
CA ARG A 4 64.43 28.92 -28.38
C ARG A 4 63.87 27.73 -29.15
N LYS A 5 64.75 26.81 -29.58
CA LYS A 5 64.38 25.59 -30.30
C LYS A 5 63.65 24.62 -29.38
N ILE A 6 64.11 24.50 -28.13
CA ILE A 6 63.47 23.66 -27.09
C ILE A 6 62.07 24.19 -26.76
N ILE A 7 61.92 25.50 -26.59
CA ILE A 7 60.62 26.12 -26.32
C ILE A 7 59.66 25.91 -27.50
N SER A 8 60.11 26.12 -28.74
CA SER A 8 59.29 25.90 -29.93
C SER A 8 58.79 24.46 -30.02
N ASN A 9 59.67 23.48 -29.79
CA ASN A 9 59.28 22.07 -29.81
C ASN A 9 58.25 21.74 -28.72
N ARG A 10 58.41 22.27 -27.49
CA ARG A 10 57.43 22.04 -26.42
C ARG A 10 56.07 22.66 -26.70
N VAL A 11 56.05 23.81 -27.38
CA VAL A 11 54.80 24.45 -27.80
C VAL A 11 54.10 23.59 -28.87
N GLU A 12 54.86 23.10 -29.85
CA GLU A 12 54.35 22.19 -30.87
C GLU A 12 53.81 20.89 -30.26
N ASP A 13 54.54 20.30 -29.31
CA ASP A 13 54.12 19.10 -28.59
C ASP A 13 52.83 19.32 -27.78
N ALA A 14 52.70 20.49 -27.15
CA ALA A 14 51.50 20.86 -26.39
C ALA A 14 50.28 21.05 -27.33
N LEU A 15 50.46 21.66 -28.49
CA LEU A 15 49.41 21.82 -29.48
C LEU A 15 49.00 20.45 -30.08
N ASN A 16 49.97 19.60 -30.42
CA ASN A 16 49.73 18.24 -30.89
C ASN A 16 49.04 17.35 -29.84
N SER A 17 49.20 17.64 -28.54
CA SER A 17 48.50 16.88 -27.48
C SER A 17 46.99 17.14 -27.42
N LEU A 18 46.53 18.25 -28.02
CA LEU A 18 45.12 18.61 -28.10
C LEU A 18 44.44 18.05 -29.35
N ASP A 19 45.23 17.59 -30.33
CA ASP A 19 44.73 16.93 -31.53
C ASP A 19 44.12 15.58 -31.16
N GLY A 20 42.85 15.39 -31.53
CA GLY A 20 42.10 14.16 -31.23
C GLY A 20 41.28 14.22 -29.94
N ILE A 21 41.22 15.37 -29.26
CA ILE A 21 40.21 15.57 -28.20
C ILE A 21 38.81 15.45 -28.83
N GLN A 22 38.09 14.43 -28.42
CA GLN A 22 36.70 14.23 -28.78
C GLN A 22 35.81 14.50 -27.57
N LYS A 23 34.57 14.91 -27.84
CA LYS A 23 33.54 15.06 -26.82
C LYS A 23 33.39 13.72 -26.10
N ALA A 24 33.58 13.72 -24.78
CA ALA A 24 33.35 12.53 -23.97
C ALA A 24 31.89 12.08 -24.12
N SER A 25 31.70 10.84 -24.59
CA SER A 25 30.39 10.21 -24.61
C SER A 25 30.15 9.53 -23.26
N PRO A 26 28.88 9.44 -22.82
CA PRO A 26 28.56 8.66 -21.64
C PRO A 26 29.00 7.21 -21.85
N GLY A 27 29.57 6.61 -20.80
CA GLY A 27 29.95 5.20 -20.80
C GLY A 27 28.74 4.29 -21.06
N PRO A 28 28.99 3.04 -21.48
CA PRO A 28 27.92 2.06 -21.70
C PRO A 28 27.05 1.93 -20.44
N PHE A 29 25.73 1.78 -20.65
CA PHE A 29 24.70 1.69 -19.60
C PHE A 29 24.46 2.94 -18.74
N PHE A 30 25.06 4.09 -19.05
CA PHE A 30 24.75 5.35 -18.36
C PHE A 30 23.26 5.69 -18.42
N TYR A 31 22.66 5.60 -19.61
CA TYR A 31 21.25 5.87 -19.82
C TYR A 31 20.35 4.98 -18.94
N THR A 32 20.64 3.67 -18.91
CA THR A 32 19.88 2.71 -18.09
C THR A 32 19.99 3.03 -16.61
N ARG A 33 21.17 3.41 -16.11
CA ARG A 33 21.36 3.75 -14.69
C ARG A 33 20.62 5.03 -14.31
N VAL A 34 20.59 6.01 -15.21
CA VAL A 34 19.83 7.25 -15.02
C VAL A 34 18.34 6.96 -15.01
N MET A 35 17.83 6.22 -16.00
CA MET A 35 16.41 5.84 -16.03
C MET A 35 16.01 5.02 -14.82
N ALA A 36 16.79 4.01 -14.42
CA ALA A 36 16.51 3.22 -13.23
C ALA A 36 16.41 4.06 -11.95
N ARG A 37 17.15 5.18 -11.86
CA ARG A 37 17.08 6.09 -10.72
C ARG A 37 15.95 7.12 -10.82
N MET A 38 15.49 7.41 -12.03
CA MET A 38 14.32 8.27 -12.28
C MET A 38 13.00 7.50 -12.12
N GLU A 39 12.97 6.24 -12.55
CA GLU A 39 11.84 5.31 -12.43
C GLU A 39 11.76 4.65 -11.06
N ALA A 40 12.88 4.59 -10.32
CA ALA A 40 12.84 4.43 -8.87
C ALA A 40 12.22 5.70 -8.28
N GLU A 41 10.88 5.80 -8.40
CA GLU A 41 10.07 6.76 -7.67
C GLU A 41 10.51 6.74 -6.19
N PRO A 42 10.47 7.89 -5.50
CA PRO A 42 10.83 7.93 -4.09
C PRO A 42 9.94 6.94 -3.37
N GLN A 43 10.52 5.81 -2.93
CA GLN A 43 9.86 4.65 -2.34
C GLN A 43 8.59 5.07 -1.63
N ASN A 44 7.49 4.99 -2.36
CA ASN A 44 6.23 5.51 -1.87
C ASN A 44 5.93 4.71 -0.62
N LEU A 45 5.51 5.37 0.47
CA LEU A 45 5.24 4.70 1.76
C LEU A 45 4.33 3.46 1.57
N TRP A 46 3.49 3.49 0.53
CA TRP A 46 2.70 2.37 0.04
C TRP A 46 3.49 1.11 -0.33
N GLU A 47 4.64 1.23 -0.98
CA GLU A 47 5.51 0.11 -1.36
C GLU A 47 6.16 -0.53 -0.13
N SER A 48 6.47 0.27 0.90
CA SER A 48 6.93 -0.25 2.19
C SER A 48 5.82 -0.98 2.96
N VAL A 49 4.59 -0.47 2.88
CA VAL A 49 3.42 -1.12 3.49
C VAL A 49 3.10 -2.45 2.80
N THR A 50 3.14 -2.50 1.46
CA THR A 50 2.92 -3.76 0.72
C THR A 50 4.05 -4.76 0.96
N ALA A 51 5.30 -4.31 1.00
CA ALA A 51 6.44 -5.16 1.36
C ALA A 51 6.41 -5.65 2.82
N PHE A 52 5.79 -4.90 3.72
CA PHE A 52 5.58 -5.33 5.10
C PHE A 52 4.45 -6.37 5.20
N LEU A 53 3.38 -6.18 4.43
CA LEU A 53 2.22 -7.09 4.40
C LEU A 53 2.54 -8.45 3.75
N THR A 54 3.50 -8.52 2.82
CA THR A 54 3.92 -9.80 2.21
C THR A 54 4.74 -10.69 3.14
N ARG A 55 5.12 -10.22 4.34
CA ARG A 55 5.81 -11.05 5.32
C ARG A 55 4.84 -12.08 5.92
N PRO A 56 5.13 -13.39 5.85
CA PRO A 56 4.20 -14.44 6.28
C PRO A 56 3.81 -14.33 7.76
N TYR A 57 4.72 -13.83 8.61
CA TYR A 57 4.46 -13.60 10.03
C TYR A 57 3.47 -12.45 10.29
N VAL A 58 3.43 -11.43 9.44
CA VAL A 58 2.51 -10.29 9.58
C VAL A 58 1.09 -10.72 9.24
N ILE A 59 0.93 -11.49 8.16
CA ILE A 59 -0.37 -12.08 7.78
C ILE A 59 -0.89 -12.98 8.90
N ALA A 60 -0.02 -13.85 9.45
CA ALA A 60 -0.39 -14.73 10.55
C ALA A 60 -0.85 -13.95 11.79
N SER A 61 -0.20 -12.85 12.15
CA SER A 61 -0.62 -12.04 13.31
C SER A 61 -1.95 -11.33 13.08
N VAL A 62 -2.19 -10.79 11.89
CA VAL A 62 -3.45 -10.13 11.53
C VAL A 62 -4.61 -11.12 11.56
N ILE A 63 -4.44 -12.30 10.95
CA ILE A 63 -5.45 -13.37 10.98
C ILE A 63 -5.71 -13.81 12.43
N SER A 64 -4.65 -14.03 13.21
CA SER A 64 -4.78 -14.41 14.63
C SER A 64 -5.50 -13.34 15.43
N PHE A 65 -5.24 -12.05 15.16
CA PHE A 65 -5.88 -10.94 15.85
C PHE A 65 -7.38 -10.86 15.52
N ILE A 66 -7.75 -11.03 14.25
CA ILE A 66 -9.15 -11.09 13.82
C ILE A 66 -9.86 -12.29 14.48
N LEU A 67 -9.22 -13.45 14.54
CA LEU A 67 -9.77 -14.63 15.21
C LEU A 67 -9.97 -14.39 16.71
N LEU A 68 -9.00 -13.75 17.38
CA LEU A 68 -9.12 -13.42 18.81
C LEU A 68 -10.23 -12.41 19.08
N LEU A 69 -10.41 -11.40 18.23
CA LEU A 69 -11.51 -10.45 18.36
C LEU A 69 -12.87 -11.15 18.24
N ASN A 70 -13.03 -12.01 17.23
CA ASN A 70 -14.27 -12.76 17.04
C ASN A 70 -14.52 -13.76 18.18
N ALA A 71 -13.49 -14.48 18.62
CA ALA A 71 -13.59 -15.39 19.76
C ALA A 71 -13.98 -14.62 21.03
N THR A 72 -13.36 -13.47 21.29
CA THR A 72 -13.69 -12.63 22.45
C THR A 72 -15.12 -12.10 22.37
N ALA A 73 -15.60 -11.73 21.17
CA ALA A 73 -16.98 -11.31 20.97
C ALA A 73 -17.95 -12.43 21.35
N ILE A 74 -17.71 -13.66 20.88
CA ILE A 74 -18.54 -14.84 21.21
C ILE A 74 -18.53 -15.14 22.71
N PHE A 75 -17.34 -15.18 23.34
CA PHE A 75 -17.23 -15.42 24.79
C PHE A 75 -17.85 -14.31 25.64
N ARG A 76 -17.94 -13.08 25.13
CA ARG A 76 -18.66 -11.98 25.80
C ARG A 76 -20.16 -12.01 25.50
N SER A 77 -20.57 -12.48 24.32
CA SER A 77 -21.98 -12.67 23.98
C SER A 77 -22.66 -13.68 24.90
N ASP A 78 -21.98 -14.74 25.34
CA ASP A 78 -22.51 -15.67 26.36
C ASP A 78 -22.70 -15.00 27.74
N ALA A 79 -21.97 -13.93 28.03
CA ALA A 79 -22.10 -13.17 29.29
C ALA A 79 -23.14 -12.03 29.20
N ASP A 80 -23.52 -11.61 27.98
CA ASP A 80 -24.44 -10.52 27.68
C ASP A 80 -25.75 -10.99 27.00
N GLU A 81 -26.10 -12.29 27.09
CA GLU A 81 -27.40 -12.79 26.60
C GLU A 81 -28.62 -12.15 27.31
N SER A 82 -28.43 -11.37 28.37
CA SER A 82 -29.51 -10.65 29.05
C SER A 82 -29.82 -9.24 28.52
N LEU A 83 -29.05 -8.69 27.58
CA LEU A 83 -29.20 -7.26 27.20
C LEU A 83 -29.56 -6.97 25.73
N SER A 84 -29.53 -7.95 24.83
CA SER A 84 -29.85 -7.75 23.40
C SER A 84 -31.18 -8.36 22.95
N GLN A 85 -31.84 -9.19 23.77
CA GLN A 85 -33.06 -9.88 23.34
C GLN A 85 -34.36 -9.06 23.53
N GLN A 86 -34.32 -7.94 24.27
CA GLN A 86 -35.54 -7.17 24.58
C GLN A 86 -35.97 -6.20 23.47
N SER A 87 -35.05 -5.73 22.62
CA SER A 87 -35.39 -4.79 21.53
C SER A 87 -35.97 -5.49 20.29
N ASP A 88 -35.51 -6.70 19.96
CA ASP A 88 -35.99 -7.42 18.78
C ASP A 88 -37.32 -8.16 19.00
N ILE A 89 -37.58 -8.63 20.23
CA ILE A 89 -38.86 -9.29 20.58
C ILE A 89 -40.02 -8.31 20.47
N SER A 90 -39.85 -7.06 20.92
CA SER A 90 -40.91 -6.03 20.88
C SER A 90 -41.32 -5.67 19.45
N MET A 91 -40.36 -5.56 18.52
CA MET A 91 -40.64 -5.28 17.11
C MET A 91 -41.40 -6.44 16.43
N VAL A 92 -40.96 -7.68 16.65
CA VAL A 92 -41.60 -8.87 16.04
C VAL A 92 -43.02 -9.09 16.59
N ASP A 93 -43.23 -8.87 17.88
CA ASP A 93 -44.57 -8.96 18.49
C ASP A 93 -45.51 -7.87 17.95
N GLU A 94 -45.02 -6.64 17.73
CA GLU A 94 -45.84 -5.57 17.16
C GLU A 94 -46.26 -5.85 15.70
N TYR A 95 -45.37 -6.42 14.87
CA TYR A 95 -45.71 -6.87 13.51
C TYR A 95 -46.72 -8.02 13.52
N LYS A 96 -46.59 -8.96 14.45
CA LYS A 96 -47.54 -10.07 14.60
C LYS A 96 -48.91 -9.57 15.00
N ILE A 97 -49.00 -8.72 16.03
CA ILE A 97 -50.25 -8.13 16.53
C ILE A 97 -50.95 -7.33 15.42
N ALA A 98 -50.21 -6.50 14.69
CA ALA A 98 -50.76 -5.76 13.55
C ALA A 98 -51.33 -6.73 12.50
N SER A 99 -50.56 -7.74 12.09
CA SER A 99 -51.00 -8.69 11.05
C SER A 99 -52.25 -9.49 11.44
N THR A 100 -52.42 -9.86 12.71
CA THR A 100 -53.58 -10.59 13.19
C THR A 100 -54.81 -9.71 13.38
N SER A 101 -54.63 -8.43 13.76
CA SER A 101 -55.76 -7.49 13.95
C SER A 101 -56.50 -7.16 12.66
N PHE A 102 -55.86 -7.24 11.49
CA PHE A 102 -56.51 -6.97 10.21
C PHE A 102 -57.51 -8.05 9.78
N TYR A 103 -57.40 -9.28 10.32
CA TYR A 103 -58.30 -10.39 9.99
C TYR A 103 -59.44 -10.59 11.01
N ASP A 104 -59.42 -9.88 12.14
CA ASP A 104 -60.45 -9.99 13.20
C ASP A 104 -61.68 -9.09 12.95
N TYR A 105 -61.63 -8.18 11.96
CA TYR A 105 -62.75 -7.29 11.61
C TYR A 105 -63.73 -7.89 10.59
N SER A 106 -63.40 -9.02 9.96
CA SER A 106 -64.24 -9.63 8.91
C SER A 106 -65.08 -10.82 9.36
N ASN A 107 -65.03 -11.18 10.65
CA ASN A 107 -65.82 -12.29 11.20
C ASN A 107 -66.73 -11.89 12.37
N SER A 108 -67.03 -10.60 12.52
CA SER A 108 -68.14 -10.15 13.36
C SER A 108 -69.43 -10.12 12.53
N GLU A 109 -70.10 -11.27 12.42
CA GLU A 109 -71.58 -11.42 12.43
C GLU A 109 -71.95 -12.91 12.29
N PRO A 110 -73.08 -13.37 12.88
CA PRO A 110 -74.26 -12.60 13.31
C PRO A 110 -74.33 -12.27 14.81
#